data_AF-A0A9W7G7Y2-F1
#
_entry.id   AF-A0A9W7G7Y2-F1
#
_cell.length_a   1.000
_cell.length_b   1.000
_cell.length_c   1.000
_cell.angle_alpha   90.00
_cell.angle_beta   90.00
_cell.angle_gamma   90.00
#
_symmetry.space_group_name_H-M   'P 1'
#
loop_
_entity.id
_entity.type
_entity.pdbx_description
1 polymer ?
#
loop_
_entity_poly.entity_id
_entity_poly.type
_entity_poly.pdbx_seq_one_letter_code
_entity_poly.pdbx_strand_id
1 'polypeptide(L)'
;MGLVDMVTGKLQDRKERQETDKFKEEMEKMLKSKSFTLKTFISDIDSSLSSWQVKLSGVTGGSKEVKALKDMKATLEAIHGAVGNKSLFKLGRREKLLITAKSGKSMPEINEVIESFRRMKTMHSWMRERKERGDRMPSNQDEAQEMMMIDMKKGLVGGGEEKSVMEKVKRRSMRRAGRT
;
A
#
# COMPACT_ATOMS: atom_id res chain seq x y z
N MET A 1 -27.64 19.07 -28.25
CA MET A 1 -26.44 18.48 -27.60
C MET A 1 -25.78 19.58 -26.80
N GLY A 2 -25.91 19.50 -25.48
CA GLY A 2 -26.02 20.69 -24.61
C GLY A 2 -24.75 21.02 -23.84
N LEU A 3 -24.66 22.29 -23.44
CA LEU A 3 -23.61 22.88 -22.61
C LEU A 3 -23.32 22.11 -21.30
N VAL A 4 -24.28 21.30 -20.83
CA VAL A 4 -24.13 20.41 -19.69
C VAL A 4 -23.07 19.32 -19.94
N ASP A 5 -23.02 18.73 -21.15
CA ASP A 5 -21.98 17.75 -21.53
C ASP A 5 -20.58 18.38 -21.64
N MET A 6 -20.51 19.65 -22.07
CA MET A 6 -19.23 20.36 -22.15
C MET A 6 -18.71 20.74 -20.75
N VAL A 7 -19.60 21.05 -19.80
CA VAL A 7 -19.23 21.37 -18.42
C VAL A 7 -18.88 20.12 -17.62
N THR A 8 -19.61 19.01 -17.79
CA THR A 8 -19.24 17.72 -17.17
C THR A 8 -17.93 17.18 -17.74
N GLY A 9 -17.72 17.26 -19.06
CA GLY A 9 -16.45 16.89 -19.70
C GLY A 9 -15.26 17.68 -19.17
N LYS A 10 -15.38 19.02 -19.06
CA LYS A 10 -14.30 19.88 -18.52
C LYS A 10 -14.01 19.64 -17.04
N LEU A 11 -15.02 19.27 -16.24
CA LEU A 11 -14.83 18.92 -14.83
C LEU A 11 -14.16 17.56 -14.66
N GLN A 12 -14.50 16.60 -15.51
CA GLN A 12 -13.91 15.28 -15.52
C GLN A 12 -12.44 15.32 -15.97
N ASP A 13 -12.14 16.03 -17.05
CA ASP A 13 -10.76 16.25 -17.53
C ASP A 13 -9.88 16.91 -16.47
N ARG A 14 -10.42 17.87 -15.70
CA ARG A 14 -9.70 18.54 -14.62
C ARG A 14 -9.40 17.58 -13.47
N LYS A 15 -10.35 16.70 -13.14
CA LYS A 15 -10.20 15.70 -12.08
C LYS A 15 -9.16 14.65 -12.47
N GLU A 16 -9.22 14.14 -13.69
CA GLU A 16 -8.26 13.15 -14.22
C GLU A 16 -6.82 13.72 -14.28
N ARG A 17 -6.66 14.99 -14.67
CA ARG A 17 -5.35 15.66 -14.61
C ARG A 17 -4.83 15.78 -13.18
N GLN A 18 -5.68 16.18 -12.23
CA GLN A 18 -5.29 16.26 -10.82
C GLN A 18 -4.90 14.90 -10.23
N GLU A 19 -5.60 13.84 -10.59
CA GLU A 19 -5.28 12.47 -10.16
C GLU A 19 -3.96 12.00 -10.78
N THR A 20 -3.72 12.31 -12.05
CA THR A 20 -2.46 12.01 -12.75
C THR A 20 -1.27 12.74 -12.13
N ASP A 21 -1.43 14.02 -11.80
CA ASP A 21 -0.36 14.82 -11.20
C ASP A 21 -0.05 14.35 -9.78
N LYS A 22 -1.08 14.07 -8.97
CA LYS A 22 -0.90 13.45 -7.64
C LYS A 22 -0.21 12.10 -7.73
N PHE A 23 -0.60 11.26 -8.68
CA PHE A 23 0.03 9.96 -8.88
C PHE A 23 1.52 10.12 -9.21
N LYS A 24 1.90 11.08 -10.05
CA LYS A 24 3.31 11.36 -10.35
C LYS A 24 4.08 11.83 -9.11
N GLU A 25 3.50 12.74 -8.32
CA GLU A 25 4.13 13.19 -7.07
C GLU A 25 4.34 12.04 -6.07
N GLU A 26 3.32 11.19 -5.90
CA GLU A 26 3.40 10.01 -5.03
C GLU A 26 4.43 8.99 -5.54
N MET A 27 4.44 8.74 -6.85
CA MET A 27 5.43 7.86 -7.50
C MET A 27 6.85 8.39 -7.32
N GLU A 28 7.09 9.68 -7.51
CA GLU A 28 8.40 10.29 -7.28
C GLU A 28 8.83 10.19 -5.82
N LYS A 29 7.91 10.43 -4.88
CA LYS A 29 8.16 10.28 -3.45
C LYS A 29 8.54 8.84 -3.11
N MET A 30 7.83 7.87 -3.66
CA MET A 30 8.14 6.44 -3.50
C MET A 30 9.53 6.11 -4.04
N LEU A 31 9.86 6.57 -5.25
CA LEU A 31 11.15 6.31 -5.90
C LEU A 31 12.34 6.99 -5.21
N LYS A 32 12.12 8.07 -4.47
CA LYS A 32 13.17 8.72 -3.64
C LYS A 32 13.55 7.89 -2.42
N SER A 33 12.62 7.08 -1.89
CA SER A 33 12.91 6.19 -0.76
C SER A 33 13.57 4.89 -1.21
N LYS A 34 14.73 4.56 -0.62
CA LYS A 34 15.44 3.30 -0.91
C LYS A 34 14.68 2.06 -0.40
N SER A 35 13.85 2.21 0.63
CA SER A 35 13.17 1.09 1.29
C SER A 35 11.83 1.51 1.87
N PHE A 36 10.80 0.70 1.64
CA PHE A 36 9.50 0.84 2.28
C PHE A 36 9.39 -0.06 3.52
N THR A 37 9.29 0.57 4.70
CA THR A 37 9.20 -0.07 6.02
C THR A 37 7.92 0.36 6.74
N LEU A 38 7.58 -0.31 7.84
CA LEU A 38 6.45 0.10 8.69
C LEU A 38 6.58 1.56 9.14
N LYS A 39 7.80 2.00 9.50
CA LYS A 39 8.04 3.38 9.95
C LYS A 39 7.83 4.39 8.83
N THR A 40 8.30 4.09 7.62
CA THR A 40 8.05 4.98 6.48
C THR A 40 6.56 5.07 6.19
N PHE A 41 5.82 3.95 6.30
CA PHE A 41 4.39 3.96 6.07
C PHE A 41 3.63 4.78 7.12
N ILE A 42 3.99 4.65 8.40
CA ILE A 42 3.43 5.49 9.48
C ILE A 42 3.73 6.97 9.21
N SER A 43 4.97 7.30 8.83
CA SER A 43 5.38 8.66 8.48
C SER A 43 4.65 9.22 7.26
N ASP A 44 4.33 8.37 6.28
CA ASP A 44 3.55 8.77 5.10
C ASP A 44 2.12 9.10 5.48
N ILE A 45 1.48 8.29 6.33
CA ILE A 45 0.14 8.58 6.86
C ILE A 45 0.15 9.87 7.69
N ASP A 46 1.17 10.09 8.50
CA ASP A 46 1.33 11.34 9.26
C ASP A 46 1.47 12.56 8.36
N SER A 47 2.24 12.43 7.28
CA SER A 47 2.38 13.49 6.28
C SER A 47 1.02 13.83 5.66
N SER A 48 0.24 12.80 5.27
CA SER A 48 -1.11 12.98 4.72
C SER A 48 -2.06 13.64 5.71
N LEU A 49 -2.05 13.23 6.99
CA LEU A 49 -2.85 13.83 8.05
C LEU A 49 -2.45 15.28 8.37
N SER A 50 -1.16 15.62 8.18
CA SER A 50 -0.63 16.97 8.43
C SER A 50 -0.78 17.94 7.25
N SER A 51 -1.21 17.45 6.08
CA SER A 51 -1.37 18.24 4.87
C SER A 51 -2.36 19.40 5.08
N TRP A 52 -2.03 20.56 4.53
CA TRP A 52 -2.81 21.80 4.68
C TRP A 52 -4.27 21.65 4.20
N GLN A 53 -4.51 20.74 3.25
CA GLN A 53 -5.83 20.42 2.73
C GLN A 53 -6.72 19.70 3.76
N VAL A 54 -6.14 18.80 4.58
CA VAL A 54 -6.83 18.22 5.74
C VAL A 54 -7.09 19.30 6.81
N LYS A 55 -6.14 20.23 7.02
CA LYS A 55 -6.30 21.35 7.97
C LYS A 55 -7.37 22.36 7.55
N LEU A 56 -7.55 22.62 6.25
CA LEU A 56 -8.60 23.52 5.74
C LEU A 56 -9.99 22.89 5.72
N SER A 57 -10.10 21.57 5.57
CA SER A 57 -11.40 20.85 5.67
C SER A 57 -11.99 20.85 7.10
N GLY A 58 -11.27 21.40 8.08
CA GLY A 58 -11.62 21.43 9.50
C GLY A 58 -12.74 22.38 9.92
N VAL A 59 -13.45 23.06 9.01
CA VAL A 59 -14.59 23.94 9.36
C VAL A 59 -15.93 23.19 9.37
N THR A 60 -16.02 21.98 8.81
CA THR A 60 -17.24 21.16 8.86
C THR A 60 -16.94 19.68 9.05
N GLY A 61 -16.57 19.27 10.28
CA GLY A 61 -16.69 17.89 10.75
C GLY A 61 -15.80 16.86 10.04
N GLY A 62 -14.77 16.39 10.76
CA GLY A 62 -13.80 15.38 10.31
C GLY A 62 -14.35 14.34 9.34
N SER A 63 -13.86 14.38 8.11
CA SER A 63 -14.26 13.45 7.06
C SER A 63 -13.97 12.00 7.51
N LYS A 64 -14.84 11.07 7.10
CA LYS A 64 -14.68 9.62 7.37
C LYS A 64 -13.28 9.11 6.98
N GLU A 65 -12.68 9.74 5.97
CA GLU A 65 -11.33 9.46 5.47
C GLU A 65 -10.24 9.83 6.48
N VAL A 66 -10.32 11.00 7.13
CA VAL A 66 -9.35 11.39 8.17
C VAL A 66 -9.45 10.44 9.37
N LYS A 67 -10.66 10.02 9.74
CA LYS A 67 -10.85 9.01 10.80
C LYS A 67 -10.23 7.67 10.41
N ALA A 68 -10.48 7.20 9.18
CA ALA A 68 -9.91 5.96 8.68
C ALA A 68 -8.36 5.99 8.66
N LEU A 69 -7.75 7.10 8.26
CA LEU A 69 -6.29 7.27 8.29
C LEU A 69 -5.73 7.24 9.72
N LYS A 70 -6.42 7.88 10.68
CA LYS A 70 -6.02 7.82 12.10
C LYS A 70 -6.14 6.40 12.66
N ASP A 71 -7.23 5.69 12.36
CA ASP A 71 -7.43 4.30 12.77
C ASP A 71 -6.37 3.36 12.17
N MET A 72 -6.02 3.57 10.91
CA MET A 72 -4.96 2.84 10.22
C MET A 72 -3.60 3.11 10.87
N LYS A 73 -3.28 4.39 11.16
CA LYS A 73 -2.06 4.78 11.85
C LYS A 73 -1.94 4.07 13.21
N ALA A 74 -2.97 4.17 14.05
CA ALA A 74 -2.98 3.54 15.37
C ALA A 74 -2.77 2.02 15.29
N THR A 75 -3.38 1.38 14.29
CA THR A 75 -3.20 -0.06 14.06
C THR A 75 -1.76 -0.40 13.64
N LEU A 76 -1.16 0.39 12.74
CA LEU A 76 0.24 0.23 12.33
C LEU A 76 1.22 0.46 13.48
N GLU A 77 0.97 1.44 14.33
CA GLU A 77 1.76 1.71 15.54
C GLU A 77 1.67 0.55 16.54
N ALA A 78 0.48 -0.01 16.74
CA ALA A 78 0.30 -1.18 17.61
C ALA A 78 1.00 -2.42 17.04
N ILE A 79 0.91 -2.63 15.72
CA ILE A 79 1.67 -3.68 15.02
C ILE A 79 3.17 -3.47 15.25
N HIS A 80 3.69 -2.27 14.96
CA HIS A 80 5.09 -1.93 15.13
C HIS A 80 5.56 -2.09 16.59
N GLY A 81 4.75 -1.71 17.58
CA GLY A 81 5.05 -1.92 19.00
C GLY A 81 5.01 -3.38 19.45
N ALA A 82 4.24 -4.24 18.77
CA ALA A 82 4.14 -5.66 19.08
C ALA A 82 5.26 -6.50 18.44
N VAL A 83 5.66 -6.19 17.21
CA VAL A 83 6.59 -7.02 16.43
C VAL A 83 7.91 -6.32 16.07
N GLY A 84 8.04 -5.03 16.40
CA GLY A 84 9.21 -4.21 16.07
C GLY A 84 9.44 -4.13 14.56
N ASN A 85 10.70 -4.31 14.15
CA ASN A 85 11.11 -4.32 12.75
C ASN A 85 10.92 -5.69 12.07
N LYS A 86 10.22 -6.65 12.69
CA LYS A 86 9.96 -7.95 12.04
C LYS A 86 9.17 -7.75 10.75
N SER A 87 9.53 -8.53 9.73
CA SER A 87 8.84 -8.52 8.44
C SER A 87 7.38 -8.95 8.60
N LEU A 88 6.43 -8.09 8.20
CA LEU A 88 4.99 -8.38 8.24
C LEU A 88 4.57 -9.58 7.39
N PHE A 89 5.43 -9.99 6.45
CA PHE A 89 5.24 -11.17 5.61
C PHE A 89 5.40 -12.48 6.40
N LYS A 90 6.07 -12.43 7.55
CA LYS A 90 6.42 -13.60 8.37
C LYS A 90 5.59 -13.71 9.65
N LEU A 91 4.57 -12.88 9.83
CA LEU A 91 3.71 -12.94 11.02
C LEU A 91 2.87 -14.22 11.01
N GLY A 92 3.12 -15.06 12.01
CA GLY A 92 2.31 -16.23 12.30
C GLY A 92 1.07 -15.86 13.13
N ARG A 93 0.27 -16.88 13.43
CA ARG A 93 -0.94 -16.72 14.24
C ARG A 93 -0.64 -16.14 15.63
N ARG A 94 0.47 -16.55 16.25
CA ARG A 94 0.85 -16.09 17.60
C ARG A 94 1.14 -14.59 17.63
N GLU A 95 1.89 -14.08 16.65
CA GLU A 95 2.19 -12.65 16.57
C GLU A 95 0.92 -11.84 16.29
N LYS A 96 0.03 -12.33 15.42
CA LYS A 96 -1.23 -11.65 15.15
C LYS A 96 -2.14 -11.60 16.39
N LEU A 97 -2.16 -12.66 17.21
CA LEU A 97 -2.88 -12.67 18.48
C LEU A 97 -2.29 -11.69 19.52
N LEU A 98 -0.96 -11.54 19.54
CA LEU A 98 -0.31 -10.52 20.37
C LEU A 98 -0.73 -9.11 19.93
N ILE A 99 -0.80 -8.87 18.62
CA ILE A 99 -1.23 -7.59 18.07
C ILE A 99 -2.70 -7.33 18.44
N THR A 100 -3.63 -8.28 18.25
CA THR A 100 -5.04 -8.11 18.64
C THR A 100 -5.19 -7.76 20.12
N ALA A 101 -4.42 -8.43 20.99
CA ALA A 101 -4.48 -8.18 22.43
C ALA A 101 -3.96 -6.79 22.81
N LYS A 102 -2.96 -6.28 22.09
CA LYS A 102 -2.37 -4.95 22.35
C LYS A 102 -3.14 -3.80 21.71
N SER A 103 -3.71 -4.00 20.53
CA SER A 103 -4.40 -2.95 19.78
C SER A 103 -5.89 -2.86 20.10
N GLY A 104 -6.49 -3.90 20.68
CA GLY A 104 -7.93 -4.02 20.82
C GLY A 104 -8.68 -4.20 19.49
N LYS A 105 -7.95 -4.33 18.37
CA LYS A 105 -8.51 -4.54 17.04
C LYS A 105 -8.72 -6.02 16.78
N SER A 106 -9.72 -6.32 15.96
CA SER A 106 -10.02 -7.67 15.52
C SER A 106 -8.95 -8.21 14.58
N MET A 107 -8.85 -9.55 14.51
CA MET A 107 -7.94 -10.23 13.60
C MET A 107 -8.18 -9.86 12.13
N PRO A 108 -9.42 -9.73 11.63
CA PRO A 108 -9.70 -9.23 10.29
C PRO A 108 -9.14 -7.83 10.03
N GLU A 109 -9.37 -6.85 10.91
CA GLU A 109 -8.87 -5.48 10.76
C GLU A 109 -7.33 -5.44 10.68
N ILE A 110 -6.66 -6.22 11.53
CA ILE A 110 -5.19 -6.32 11.50
C ILE A 110 -4.72 -6.94 10.18
N ASN A 111 -5.42 -7.95 9.67
CA ASN A 111 -5.08 -8.54 8.38
C ASN A 111 -5.25 -7.53 7.23
N GLU A 112 -6.31 -6.73 7.22
CA GLU A 112 -6.53 -5.69 6.20
C GLU A 112 -5.41 -4.65 6.19
N VAL A 113 -4.95 -4.21 7.36
CA VAL A 113 -3.83 -3.27 7.48
C VAL A 113 -2.52 -3.92 7.04
N ILE A 114 -2.27 -5.18 7.42
CA ILE A 114 -1.10 -5.93 6.96
C ILE A 114 -1.11 -6.07 5.43
N GLU A 115 -2.25 -6.43 4.83
CA GLU A 115 -2.38 -6.56 3.38
C GLU A 115 -2.20 -5.21 2.68
N SER A 116 -2.69 -4.11 3.27
CA SER A 116 -2.45 -2.77 2.74
C SER A 116 -0.98 -2.39 2.74
N PHE A 117 -0.25 -2.69 3.83
CA PHE A 117 1.21 -2.52 3.86
C PHE A 117 1.92 -3.40 2.82
N ARG A 118 1.49 -4.66 2.66
CA ARG A 118 2.07 -5.58 1.67
C ARG A 118 1.89 -5.04 0.25
N ARG A 119 0.67 -4.66 -0.12
CA ARG A 119 0.38 -4.06 -1.44
C ARG A 119 1.29 -2.87 -1.72
N MET A 120 1.44 -1.96 -0.75
CA MET A 120 2.33 -0.82 -0.96
C MET A 120 3.81 -1.20 -1.03
N LYS A 121 4.29 -2.13 -0.19
CA LYS A 121 5.67 -2.58 -0.28
C LYS A 121 5.97 -3.23 -1.63
N THR A 122 5.04 -4.03 -2.15
CA THR A 122 5.17 -4.68 -3.45
C THR A 122 5.16 -3.66 -4.58
N MET A 123 4.27 -2.66 -4.53
CA MET A 123 4.23 -1.55 -5.48
C MET A 123 5.54 -0.75 -5.47
N HIS A 124 6.04 -0.37 -4.29
CA HIS A 124 7.31 0.35 -4.11
C HIS A 124 8.49 -0.44 -4.71
N SER A 125 8.58 -1.73 -4.39
CA SER A 125 9.64 -2.60 -4.88
C SER A 125 9.58 -2.73 -6.41
N TRP A 126 8.39 -2.97 -6.96
CA TRP A 126 8.18 -3.07 -8.40
C TRP A 126 8.54 -1.79 -9.13
N MET A 127 8.07 -0.62 -8.67
CA MET A 127 8.40 0.68 -9.28
C MET A 127 9.91 0.92 -9.29
N ARG A 128 10.59 0.57 -8.19
CA ARG A 128 12.05 0.73 -8.09
C ARG A 128 12.79 -0.21 -9.05
N GLU A 129 12.46 -1.49 -9.05
CA GLU A 129 13.06 -2.48 -9.96
C GLU A 129 12.83 -2.08 -11.42
N ARG A 130 11.64 -1.58 -11.76
CA ARG A 130 11.29 -1.10 -13.10
C ARG A 130 12.15 0.10 -13.51
N LYS A 131 12.34 1.07 -12.61
CA LYS A 131 13.24 2.21 -12.83
C LYS A 131 14.70 1.76 -12.99
N GLU A 132 15.16 0.81 -12.19
CA GLU A 132 16.52 0.27 -12.26
C GLU A 132 16.79 -0.49 -13.57
N ARG A 133 15.77 -1.11 -14.17
CA ARG A 133 15.85 -1.75 -15.50
C ARG A 133 15.77 -0.77 -16.67
N GLY A 134 15.41 0.50 -16.42
CA GLY A 134 15.16 1.48 -17.49
C GLY A 134 13.83 1.26 -18.23
N ASP A 135 12.90 0.52 -17.64
CA ASP A 135 11.57 0.29 -18.21
C ASP A 135 10.72 1.57 -18.11
N ARG A 136 9.75 1.72 -19.02
CA ARG A 136 8.77 2.83 -18.98
C ARG A 136 7.99 2.83 -17.66
N MET A 137 8.03 3.94 -16.94
CA MET A 137 7.19 4.16 -15.75
C MET A 137 5.72 4.39 -16.15
N PRO A 138 4.75 3.95 -15.33
CA PRO A 138 3.35 4.25 -15.56
C PRO A 138 3.09 5.75 -15.39
N SER A 139 2.14 6.26 -16.17
CA SER A 139 1.76 7.68 -16.18
C SER A 139 0.61 7.98 -15.24
N ASN A 140 -0.20 6.97 -14.93
CA ASN A 140 -1.36 7.03 -14.05
C ASN A 140 -1.55 5.71 -13.29
N GLN A 141 -2.52 5.69 -12.37
CA GLN A 141 -2.79 4.55 -11.50
C GLN A 141 -3.26 3.30 -12.26
N ASP A 142 -4.11 3.46 -13.28
CA ASP A 142 -4.67 2.34 -14.04
C ASP A 142 -3.58 1.64 -14.86
N GLU A 143 -2.73 2.42 -15.53
CA GLU A 143 -1.55 1.91 -16.24
C GLU A 143 -0.58 1.20 -15.26
N ALA A 144 -0.43 1.72 -14.05
CA ALA A 144 0.39 1.07 -13.02
C ALA A 144 -0.14 -0.31 -12.63
N GLN A 145 -1.46 -0.44 -12.44
CA GLN A 145 -2.08 -1.73 -12.11
C GLN A 145 -1.93 -2.73 -13.26
N GLU A 146 -2.18 -2.30 -14.50
CA GLU A 146 -2.02 -3.15 -15.68
C GLU A 146 -0.58 -3.62 -15.87
N MET A 147 0.38 -2.70 -15.84
CA MET A 147 1.79 -3.03 -15.99
C MET A 147 2.28 -3.96 -14.87
N MET A 148 1.83 -3.74 -13.64
CA MET A 148 2.17 -4.61 -12.51
C MET A 148 1.60 -6.03 -12.71
N MET A 149 0.37 -6.18 -13.20
CA MET A 149 -0.21 -7.49 -13.52
C MET A 149 0.58 -8.21 -14.62
N ILE A 150 0.97 -7.50 -15.67
CA ILE A 150 1.79 -8.03 -16.76
C ILE A 150 3.16 -8.48 -16.24
N ASP A 151 3.85 -7.64 -15.48
CA ASP A 151 5.16 -7.94 -14.91
C ASP A 151 5.08 -9.09 -13.89
N MET A 152 3.98 -9.18 -13.14
CA MET A 152 3.73 -10.30 -12.22
C MET A 152 3.59 -11.62 -12.99
N LYS A 153 2.85 -11.63 -14.11
CA LYS A 153 2.74 -12.79 -14.99
C LYS A 153 4.09 -13.19 -15.60
N LYS A 154 4.98 -12.22 -15.83
CA LYS A 154 6.36 -12.45 -16.31
C LYS A 154 7.34 -12.83 -15.19
N GLY A 155 6.91 -12.88 -13.93
CA GLY A 155 7.77 -13.17 -12.78
C GLY A 155 8.71 -12.02 -12.38
N LEU A 156 8.52 -10.83 -12.96
CA LEU A 156 9.29 -9.61 -12.70
C LEU A 156 8.80 -8.86 -11.46
N VAL A 157 7.62 -9.21 -10.93
CA VAL A 157 7.13 -8.71 -9.64
C VAL A 157 7.37 -9.76 -8.57
N GLY A 158 7.94 -9.31 -7.45
CA GLY A 158 8.04 -10.09 -6.22
C GLY A 158 9.36 -9.82 -5.56
N GLY A 159 9.33 -8.99 -4.51
CA GLY A 159 10.50 -8.74 -3.69
C GLY A 159 11.05 -10.05 -3.13
N GLY A 160 12.37 -10.14 -3.01
CA GLY A 160 13.05 -11.39 -2.61
C GLY A 160 12.50 -12.05 -1.35
N GLU A 161 11.95 -11.27 -0.40
CA GLU A 161 11.29 -11.79 0.79
C GLU A 161 9.97 -12.53 0.50
N GLU A 162 9.14 -11.99 -0.41
CA GLU A 162 7.81 -12.54 -0.74
C GLU A 162 7.94 -13.83 -1.53
N LYS A 163 8.84 -13.85 -2.54
CA LYS A 163 9.20 -15.06 -3.30
C LYS A 163 9.76 -16.16 -2.37
N SER A 164 10.66 -15.82 -1.45
CA SER A 164 11.21 -16.78 -0.46
C SER A 164 10.13 -17.35 0.47
N VAL A 165 9.20 -16.52 0.95
CA VAL A 165 8.11 -17.00 1.81
C VAL A 165 7.18 -17.92 1.02
N MET A 166 6.80 -17.54 -0.19
CA MET A 166 5.93 -18.33 -1.05
C MET A 166 6.56 -19.68 -1.42
N GLU A 167 7.86 -19.70 -1.73
CA GLU A 167 8.60 -20.94 -1.98
C GLU A 167 8.65 -21.84 -0.74
N LYS A 168 8.89 -21.28 0.45
CA LYS A 168 8.87 -22.04 1.73
C LYS A 168 7.49 -22.63 2.03
N VAL A 169 6.42 -21.88 1.76
CA VAL A 169 5.04 -22.37 1.91
C VAL A 169 4.76 -23.49 0.90
N LYS A 170 5.14 -23.33 -0.36
CA LYS A 170 4.98 -24.34 -1.42
C LYS A 170 5.73 -25.63 -1.07
N ARG A 171 6.99 -25.53 -0.60
CA ARG A 171 7.78 -26.67 -0.12
C ARG A 171 7.14 -27.39 1.08
N ARG A 172 6.55 -26.65 2.03
CA ARG A 172 5.83 -27.24 3.17
C ARG A 172 4.54 -27.95 2.75
N SER A 173 3.82 -27.40 1.79
CA SER A 173 2.61 -28.01 1.22
C SER A 173 2.94 -29.32 0.50
N MET A 174 3.98 -29.32 -0.36
CA MET A 174 4.43 -30.53 -1.05
C MET A 174 4.92 -31.63 -0.10
N ARG A 175 5.62 -31.28 0.99
CA ARG A 175 6.03 -32.25 2.02
C ARG A 175 4.86 -32.87 2.79
N ARG A 176 3.70 -32.22 2.84
CA ARG A 176 2.48 -32.76 3.46
C ARG A 176 1.68 -33.62 2.48
N ALA A 177 1.68 -33.26 1.19
CA ALA A 177 1.00 -34.01 0.14
C ALA A 177 1.70 -35.34 -0.22
N GLY A 178 3.02 -35.44 -0.06
CA GLY A 178 3.77 -36.69 -0.28
C GLY A 178 3.81 -37.65 0.92
N ARG A 179 2.93 -37.47 1.91
CA ARG A 179 2.91 -38.27 3.16
C ARG A 179 1.57 -38.98 3.41
N THR A 180 0.71 -39.00 2.39
CA THR A 180 -0.52 -39.81 2.27
C THR A 180 -0.29 -40.88 1.23
#